data_AF-A0A9P7J682-F1
#
_entry.id   AF-A0A9P7J682-F1
#
_cell.length_a   1.000
_cell.length_b   1.000
_cell.length_c   1.000
_cell.angle_alpha   90.00
_cell.angle_beta   90.00
_cell.angle_gamma   90.00
#
_symmetry.space_group_name_H-M   'P 1'
#
loop_
_entity.id
_entity.type
_entity.pdbx_description
1 polymer ?
#
loop_
_entity_poly.entity_id
_entity_poly.type
_entity_poly.pdbx_seq_one_letter_code
_entity_poly.pdbx_strand_id
1 'polypeptide(L)'
;MDATVFLYLIKAIALFNANRHEEAMLRVDQLAADPSADPIACGIVVASLRLQLGIIAFNGARHNEAVGHFSAAVDASAVLARSLVPTALEAFTVLFGWDIAALWSTSNKRLIRALLGAGRLGEAFESYRFAMDASADITKTNLRSWALTLPL
;
A
#
# COMPACT_ATOMS: atom_id res chain seq x y z
N MET A 1 -8.98 17.97 -2.46
CA MET A 1 -8.82 17.76 -1.02
C MET A 1 -9.06 19.05 -0.23
N ASP A 2 -10.04 19.04 0.68
CA ASP A 2 -10.25 20.09 1.69
C ASP A 2 -9.12 20.07 2.75
N ALA A 3 -8.78 21.24 3.30
CA ALA A 3 -7.80 21.41 4.37
C ALA A 3 -8.15 20.59 5.62
N THR A 4 -9.44 20.40 5.94
CA THR A 4 -9.86 19.59 7.09
C THR A 4 -9.49 18.12 6.89
N VAL A 5 -9.82 17.54 5.73
CA VAL A 5 -9.45 16.17 5.34
C VAL A 5 -7.93 16.01 5.39
N PHE A 6 -7.18 16.96 4.84
CA PHE A 6 -5.72 16.91 4.86
C PHE A 6 -5.14 16.91 6.27
N LEU A 7 -5.63 17.78 7.16
CA LEU A 7 -5.20 17.82 8.57
C LEU A 7 -5.54 16.53 9.32
N TYR A 8 -6.68 15.91 9.03
CA TYR A 8 -7.02 14.60 9.60
C TYR A 8 -6.02 13.52 9.18
N LEU A 9 -5.66 13.47 7.91
CA LEU A 9 -4.68 12.52 7.38
C LEU A 9 -3.29 12.74 7.98
N ILE A 10 -2.83 14.00 8.09
CA ILE A 10 -1.56 14.32 8.78
C ILE A 10 -1.57 13.84 10.23
N LYS A 11 -2.67 14.07 10.97
CA LYS A 11 -2.79 13.60 12.37
C LYS A 11 -2.74 12.08 12.47
N ALA A 12 -3.38 11.36 11.54
CA ALA A 12 -3.31 9.90 11.52
C ALA A 12 -1.88 9.41 11.27
N ILE A 13 -1.16 10.02 10.32
CA ILE A 13 0.25 9.69 10.05
C ILE A 13 1.13 10.01 11.27
N ALA A 14 0.89 11.13 11.96
CA ALA A 14 1.62 11.47 13.18
C ALA A 14 1.38 10.44 14.30
N LEU A 15 0.14 9.98 14.48
CA LEU A 15 -0.18 8.88 15.41
C LEU A 15 0.53 7.58 15.02
N PHE A 16 0.56 7.27 13.72
CA PHE A 16 1.25 6.10 13.21
C PHE A 16 2.75 6.16 13.55
N ASN A 17 3.41 7.28 13.26
CA ASN A 17 4.82 7.50 13.56
C ASN A 17 5.11 7.50 15.07
N ALA A 18 4.12 7.81 15.91
CA ALA A 18 4.19 7.68 17.37
C ALA A 18 3.90 6.24 17.86
N ASN A 19 3.94 5.23 16.97
CA ASN A 19 3.69 3.82 17.26
C ASN A 19 2.26 3.53 17.78
N ARG A 20 1.30 4.44 17.56
CA ARG A 20 -0.13 4.25 17.86
C ARG A 20 -0.87 3.73 16.63
N HIS A 21 -0.38 2.62 16.08
CA HIS A 21 -0.81 2.14 14.76
C HIS A 21 -2.29 1.81 14.67
N GLU A 22 -2.86 1.17 15.69
CA GLU A 22 -4.28 0.79 15.71
C GLU A 22 -5.19 2.02 15.66
N GLU A 23 -4.89 3.02 16.47
CA GLU A 23 -5.64 4.27 16.48
C GLU A 23 -5.45 5.08 15.19
N ALA A 24 -4.22 5.11 14.65
CA ALA A 24 -3.96 5.73 13.37
C ALA A 24 -4.83 5.09 12.27
N MET A 25 -4.83 3.76 12.18
CA MET A 25 -5.62 3.02 11.19
C MET A 25 -7.12 3.22 11.39
N LEU A 26 -7.61 3.16 12.64
CA LEU A 26 -9.02 3.39 12.93
C LEU A 26 -9.50 4.75 12.41
N ARG A 27 -8.70 5.81 12.59
CA ARG A 27 -9.05 7.15 12.13
C ARG A 27 -9.06 7.26 10.61
N VAL A 28 -8.11 6.63 9.92
CA VAL A 28 -8.09 6.65 8.46
C VAL A 28 -9.25 5.82 7.90
N ASP A 29 -9.55 4.66 8.47
CA ASP A 29 -10.66 3.81 8.03
C ASP A 29 -12.02 4.52 8.25
N GLN A 30 -12.19 5.23 9.38
CA GLN A 30 -13.37 6.07 9.63
C GLN A 30 -13.52 7.20 8.61
N LEU A 31 -12.43 7.89 8.28
CA LEU A 31 -12.45 8.96 7.28
C LEU A 31 -12.71 8.41 5.88
N ALA A 32 -12.13 7.27 5.53
CA ALA A 32 -12.34 6.61 4.24
C ALA A 32 -13.79 6.10 4.05
N ALA A 33 -14.49 5.83 5.16
CA ALA A 33 -15.90 5.46 5.14
C ALA A 33 -16.85 6.66 4.99
N ASP A 34 -16.36 7.89 5.17
CA ASP A 34 -17.14 9.12 4.96
C ASP A 34 -17.31 9.40 3.46
N PRO A 35 -18.54 9.42 2.93
CA PRO A 35 -18.79 9.69 1.51
C PRO A 35 -18.34 11.08 1.04
N SER A 36 -18.13 12.01 1.97
CA SER A 36 -17.66 13.38 1.69
C SER A 36 -16.14 13.50 1.65
N ALA A 37 -15.41 12.50 2.14
CA ALA A 37 -13.95 12.51 2.13
C ALA A 37 -13.40 12.29 0.72
N ASP A 38 -12.19 12.81 0.47
CA ASP A 38 -11.49 12.60 -0.79
C ASP A 38 -11.01 11.14 -0.88
N PRO A 39 -11.63 10.30 -1.73
CA PRO A 39 -11.38 8.85 -1.72
C PRO A 39 -9.96 8.52 -2.20
N ILE A 40 -9.38 9.36 -3.06
CA ILE A 40 -8.02 9.19 -3.56
C ILE A 40 -7.03 9.47 -2.42
N ALA A 41 -7.17 10.62 -1.75
CA ALA A 41 -6.31 10.99 -0.62
C ALA A 41 -6.36 9.94 0.50
N CYS A 42 -7.55 9.48 0.87
CA CYS A 42 -7.72 8.43 1.87
C CYS A 42 -7.09 7.11 1.40
N GLY A 43 -7.35 6.68 0.16
CA GLY A 43 -6.79 5.46 -0.41
C GLY A 43 -5.25 5.44 -0.39
N ILE A 44 -4.60 6.57 -0.68
CA ILE A 44 -3.14 6.72 -0.59
C ILE A 44 -2.64 6.49 0.82
N VAL A 45 -3.24 7.17 1.80
CA VAL A 45 -2.81 7.07 3.19
C VAL A 45 -3.08 5.67 3.73
N VAL A 46 -4.25 5.08 3.46
CA VAL A 46 -4.54 3.67 3.81
C VAL A 46 -3.48 2.75 3.19
N ALA A 47 -3.22 2.85 1.89
CA ALA A 47 -2.27 1.99 1.20
C ALA A 47 -0.86 2.13 1.77
N SER A 48 -0.39 3.36 2.00
CA SER A 48 0.94 3.62 2.57
C SER A 48 1.09 3.11 4.00
N LEU A 49 0.10 3.35 4.88
CA LEU A 49 0.16 2.87 6.27
C LEU A 49 0.05 1.35 6.35
N ARG A 50 -0.80 0.72 5.52
CA ARG A 50 -0.89 -0.74 5.42
C ARG A 50 0.40 -1.34 4.88
N LEU A 51 1.05 -0.72 3.89
CA LEU A 51 2.37 -1.13 3.41
C LEU A 51 3.41 -1.08 4.55
N GLN A 52 3.42 -0.03 5.37
CA GLN A 52 4.33 0.08 6.51
C GLN A 52 4.06 -0.98 7.59
N LEU A 53 2.79 -1.22 7.94
CA LEU A 53 2.40 -2.30 8.85
C LEU A 53 2.83 -3.67 8.34
N GLY A 54 2.64 -3.93 7.04
CA GLY A 54 3.09 -5.16 6.42
C GLY A 54 4.60 -5.32 6.50
N ILE A 55 5.39 -4.26 6.33
CA ILE A 55 6.85 -4.28 6.49
C ILE A 55 7.24 -4.61 7.94
N ILE A 56 6.58 -3.98 8.92
CA ILE A 56 6.83 -4.23 10.35
C ILE A 56 6.51 -5.70 10.69
N ALA A 57 5.35 -6.20 10.26
CA ALA A 57 4.95 -7.59 10.49
C ALA A 57 5.91 -8.58 9.79
N PHE A 58 6.27 -8.32 8.54
CA PHE A 58 7.18 -9.16 7.77
C PHE A 58 8.58 -9.25 8.39
N ASN A 59 9.15 -8.12 8.81
CA ASN A 59 10.45 -8.07 9.48
C ASN A 59 10.41 -8.78 10.85
N GLY A 60 9.25 -8.80 11.51
CA GLY A 60 9.02 -9.58 12.72
C GLY A 60 8.69 -11.06 12.46
N ALA A 61 8.91 -11.58 11.25
CA ALA A 61 8.58 -12.95 10.81
C ALA A 61 7.08 -13.33 10.95
N ARG A 62 6.18 -12.34 11.08
CA ARG A 62 4.73 -12.54 11.13
C ARG A 62 4.15 -12.53 9.71
N HIS A 63 4.57 -13.49 8.89
CA HIS A 63 4.29 -13.48 7.45
C HIS A 63 2.79 -13.47 7.11
N ASN A 64 1.94 -14.20 7.84
CA ASN A 64 0.50 -14.18 7.61
C ASN A 64 -0.17 -12.83 7.91
N GLU A 65 0.27 -12.14 8.97
CA GLU A 65 -0.20 -10.78 9.27
C GLU A 65 0.27 -9.79 8.20
N ALA A 66 1.52 -9.93 7.76
CA ALA A 66 2.07 -9.13 6.67
C ALA A 66 1.29 -9.31 5.36
N VAL A 67 0.87 -10.54 5.03
CA VAL A 67 0.00 -10.82 3.87
C VAL A 67 -1.30 -10.01 3.96
N GLY A 68 -1.98 -10.02 5.11
CA GLY A 68 -3.22 -9.24 5.29
C GLY A 68 -3.01 -7.75 5.06
N HIS A 69 -1.94 -7.18 5.61
CA HIS A 69 -1.60 -5.78 5.41
C HIS A 69 -1.23 -5.44 3.96
N PHE A 70 -0.39 -6.25 3.31
CA PHE A 70 -0.02 -5.99 1.92
C PHE A 70 -1.20 -6.18 0.96
N SER A 71 -2.09 -7.14 1.20
CA SER A 71 -3.33 -7.30 0.41
C SER A 71 -4.18 -6.05 0.50
N ALA A 72 -4.45 -5.56 1.71
CA ALA A 72 -5.20 -4.32 1.91
C ALA A 72 -4.52 -3.11 1.25
N ALA A 73 -3.18 -3.06 1.23
CA ALA A 73 -2.43 -2.02 0.55
C ALA A 73 -2.57 -2.10 -0.98
N VAL A 74 -2.58 -3.30 -1.56
CA VAL A 74 -2.83 -3.52 -3.00
C VAL A 74 -4.24 -3.05 -3.37
N ASP A 75 -5.24 -3.44 -2.58
CA ASP A 75 -6.64 -3.08 -2.83
C ASP A 75 -6.85 -1.56 -2.75
N ALA A 76 -6.32 -0.91 -1.71
CA ALA A 76 -6.43 0.54 -1.54
C ALA A 76 -5.67 1.32 -2.63
N SER A 77 -4.53 0.81 -3.11
CA SER A 77 -3.76 1.44 -4.18
C SER A 77 -4.25 1.13 -5.60
N ALA A 78 -5.17 0.19 -5.79
CA ALA A 78 -5.75 -0.12 -7.10
C ALA A 78 -6.51 1.09 -7.70
N VAL A 79 -7.06 1.96 -6.85
CA VAL A 79 -7.71 3.21 -7.25
C VAL A 79 -6.70 4.17 -7.91
N LEU A 80 -5.44 4.15 -7.46
CA LEU A 80 -4.37 5.03 -7.97
C LEU A 80 -3.91 4.63 -9.37
N ALA A 81 -3.90 3.34 -9.68
CA ALA A 81 -3.52 2.85 -11.00
C ALA A 81 -4.45 3.35 -12.13
N ARG A 82 -5.62 3.90 -11.78
CA ARG A 82 -6.66 4.35 -12.71
C ARG A 82 -6.85 5.86 -12.77
N SER A 83 -6.17 6.64 -11.93
CA SER A 83 -6.38 8.10 -11.82
C SER A 83 -5.17 8.91 -12.31
N LEU A 84 -5.42 9.99 -13.06
CA LEU A 84 -4.41 11.03 -13.32
C LEU A 84 -3.99 11.66 -12.00
N VAL A 85 -2.67 11.76 -11.78
CA VAL A 85 -2.01 12.22 -10.55
C VAL A 85 -2.46 13.64 -10.18
N PRO A 86 -3.29 13.86 -9.14
CA PRO A 86 -3.66 15.19 -8.68
C PRO A 86 -2.54 15.80 -7.83
N THR A 87 -2.47 17.13 -7.74
CA THR A 87 -1.52 17.91 -6.91
C THR A 87 -1.49 17.50 -5.43
N ALA A 88 -2.57 16.90 -4.91
CA ALA A 88 -2.61 16.36 -3.55
C ALA A 88 -1.63 15.20 -3.31
N LEU A 89 -1.28 14.44 -4.36
CA LEU A 89 -0.28 13.36 -4.29
C LEU A 89 1.13 13.90 -4.01
N GLU A 90 1.48 15.01 -4.65
CA GLU A 90 2.80 15.63 -4.48
C GLU A 90 3.04 16.05 -3.03
N ALA A 91 2.02 16.54 -2.34
CA ALA A 91 2.13 16.90 -0.92
C ALA A 91 2.54 15.70 -0.06
N PHE A 92 1.98 14.50 -0.31
CA PHE A 92 2.35 13.31 0.46
C PHE A 92 3.77 12.82 0.12
N THR A 93 4.16 12.88 -1.15
CA THR A 93 5.54 12.58 -1.56
C THR A 93 6.53 13.53 -0.90
N VAL A 94 6.27 14.83 -0.91
CA VAL A 94 7.17 15.86 -0.36
C VAL A 94 7.24 15.80 1.17
N LEU A 95 6.08 15.69 1.85
CA LEU A 95 6.05 15.73 3.32
C LEU A 95 6.49 14.43 3.99
N PHE A 96 6.20 13.28 3.37
CA PHE A 96 6.41 11.97 3.99
C PHE A 96 7.39 11.06 3.23
N GLY A 97 7.90 11.52 2.09
CA GLY A 97 8.86 10.76 1.28
C GLY A 97 8.26 9.51 0.62
N TRP A 98 6.95 9.45 0.47
CA TRP A 98 6.29 8.28 -0.10
C TRP A 98 6.38 8.27 -1.63
N ASP A 99 6.83 7.16 -2.20
CA ASP A 99 6.80 6.94 -3.64
C ASP A 99 5.42 6.45 -4.07
N ILE A 100 4.49 7.40 -4.28
CA ILE A 100 3.11 7.05 -4.62
C ILE A 100 3.02 6.41 -6.01
N ALA A 101 3.89 6.81 -6.94
CA ALA A 101 3.92 6.23 -8.28
C ALA A 101 4.28 4.74 -8.24
N ALA A 102 5.18 4.33 -7.34
CA ALA A 102 5.55 2.93 -7.17
C ALA A 102 4.68 2.18 -6.16
N LEU A 103 3.76 2.83 -5.45
CA LEU A 103 3.05 2.27 -4.28
C LEU A 103 2.36 0.95 -4.61
N TRP A 104 1.52 0.92 -5.65
CA TRP A 104 0.81 -0.30 -6.05
C TRP A 104 1.78 -1.43 -6.44
N SER A 105 2.81 -1.13 -7.23
CA SER A 105 3.79 -2.14 -7.66
C SER A 105 4.62 -2.67 -6.48
N THR A 106 4.94 -1.80 -5.51
CA THR A 106 5.68 -2.14 -4.30
C THR A 106 4.84 -3.01 -3.38
N SER A 107 3.58 -2.66 -3.16
CA SER A 107 2.63 -3.47 -2.39
C SER A 107 2.46 -4.87 -2.97
N ASN A 108 2.33 -5.00 -4.29
CA ASN A 108 2.24 -6.32 -4.96
C ASN A 108 3.52 -7.16 -4.75
N LYS A 109 4.69 -6.58 -4.97
CA LYS A 109 5.98 -7.27 -4.74
C LYS A 109 6.13 -7.74 -3.29
N ARG A 110 5.70 -6.91 -2.34
CA ARG A 110 5.73 -7.22 -0.90
C ARG A 110 4.71 -8.31 -0.53
N LEU A 111 3.50 -8.26 -1.08
CA LEU A 111 2.47 -9.29 -0.90
C LEU A 111 2.99 -10.65 -1.37
N ILE A 112 3.53 -10.74 -2.59
CA ILE A 112 4.09 -11.97 -3.14
C ILE A 112 5.20 -12.52 -2.22
N ARG A 113 6.13 -11.66 -1.75
CA ARG A 113 7.18 -12.09 -0.79
C ARG A 113 6.61 -12.58 0.53
N ALA A 114 5.57 -11.92 1.06
CA ALA A 114 4.93 -12.35 2.31
C ALA A 114 4.22 -13.70 2.14
N LEU A 115 3.56 -13.93 1.00
CA LEU A 115 2.93 -15.20 0.67
C LEU A 115 3.98 -16.33 0.58
N LEU A 116 5.11 -16.08 -0.09
CA LEU A 116 6.23 -17.03 -0.12
C LEU A 116 6.78 -17.32 1.29
N GLY A 117 7.03 -16.27 2.09
CA GLY A 117 7.48 -16.43 3.48
C GLY A 117 6.48 -17.16 4.38
N ALA A 118 5.19 -17.12 4.05
CA ALA A 118 4.14 -17.88 4.73
C ALA A 118 3.95 -19.31 4.17
N GLY A 119 4.73 -19.74 3.17
CA GLY A 119 4.59 -21.05 2.51
C GLY A 119 3.38 -21.16 1.57
N ARG A 120 2.73 -20.04 1.21
CA ARG A 120 1.50 -19.98 0.41
C ARG A 120 1.80 -19.83 -1.07
N LEU A 121 2.51 -20.81 -1.64
CA LEU A 121 3.03 -20.77 -3.01
C LEU A 121 1.95 -20.55 -4.08
N GLY A 122 0.81 -21.24 -3.98
CA GLY A 122 -0.29 -21.09 -4.93
C GLY A 122 -0.83 -19.66 -4.99
N GLU A 123 -1.01 -19.03 -3.83
CA GLU A 123 -1.49 -17.65 -3.73
C GLU A 123 -0.44 -16.63 -4.18
N ALA A 124 0.85 -16.91 -3.93
CA ALA A 124 1.94 -16.09 -4.44
C ALA A 124 1.95 -16.08 -5.98
N PHE A 125 1.74 -17.24 -6.59
CA PHE A 125 1.64 -17.37 -8.05
C PHE A 125 0.43 -16.61 -8.62
N GLU A 126 -0.74 -16.75 -7.99
CA GLU A 126 -1.94 -16.01 -8.40
C GLU A 126 -1.77 -14.50 -8.27
N SER A 127 -1.17 -14.04 -7.17
CA SER A 127 -0.88 -12.62 -6.96
C SER A 127 0.11 -12.07 -7.99
N TYR A 128 1.13 -12.86 -8.36
CA TYR A 128 2.07 -12.49 -9.42
C TYR A 128 1.37 -12.38 -10.79
N ARG A 129 0.51 -13.35 -11.13
CA ARG A 129 -0.28 -13.33 -12.36
C ARG A 129 -1.17 -12.09 -12.42
N PHE A 130 -1.92 -11.82 -11.35
CA PHE A 130 -2.74 -10.62 -11.23
C PHE A 130 -1.93 -9.34 -11.45
N ALA A 131 -0.78 -9.21 -10.78
CA ALA A 131 0.08 -8.03 -10.90
C ALA A 131 0.63 -7.88 -12.33
N MET A 132 0.98 -8.98 -12.99
CA MET A 132 1.44 -8.99 -14.38
C MET A 132 0.34 -8.57 -15.36
N ASP A 133 -0.88 -9.05 -15.17
CA ASP A 133 -2.01 -8.74 -16.06
C ASP A 133 -2.47 -7.29 -15.92
N ALA A 134 -2.46 -6.74 -14.70
CA ALA A 134 -2.87 -5.37 -14.39
C ALA A 134 -1.80 -4.30 -14.70
N SER A 135 -0.59 -4.69 -15.09
CA SER A 135 0.55 -3.77 -15.29
C SER A 135 0.68 -3.27 -16.74
N ALA A 136 1.23 -2.06 -16.92
CA ALA A 136 1.77 -1.62 -18.21
C ALA A 136 3.08 -2.36 -18.54
N ASP A 137 3.50 -2.39 -19.81
CA ASP A 137 4.63 -3.21 -20.28
C ASP A 137 5.97 -2.92 -19.58
N ILE A 138 6.25 -1.66 -19.26
CA ILE A 138 7.45 -1.29 -18.49
C ILE A 138 7.39 -1.86 -17.07
N THR A 139 6.23 -1.81 -16.43
CA THR A 139 6.01 -2.39 -15.10
C THR A 139 6.07 -3.91 -15.13
N LYS A 140 5.56 -4.57 -16.19
CA LYS A 140 5.70 -6.02 -16.40
C LYS A 140 7.16 -6.44 -16.50
N THR A 141 7.96 -5.69 -17.25
CA THR A 141 9.41 -5.95 -17.38
C THR A 141 10.10 -5.85 -16.02
N ASN A 142 9.78 -4.82 -15.24
CA ASN A 142 10.30 -4.63 -13.90
C ASN A 142 9.85 -5.73 -12.92
N LEU A 143 8.60 -6.22 -13.02
CA LEU A 143 8.07 -7.32 -12.23
C LEU A 143 8.78 -8.64 -12.57
N ARG A 144 8.99 -8.95 -13.86
CA ARG A 144 9.73 -10.13 -14.32
C ARG A 144 11.17 -10.13 -13.82
N SER A 145 11.89 -9.03 -14.03
CA SER A 145 13.27 -8.89 -13.55
C SER A 145 13.36 -9.08 -12.03
N TRP A 146 12.42 -8.50 -11.29
CA TRP A 146 12.36 -8.67 -9.85
C TRP A 146 12.03 -10.12 -9.44
N ALA A 147 11.12 -10.80 -10.11
CA ALA A 147 10.75 -12.18 -9.78
C ALA A 147 11.93 -13.15 -9.89
N LEU A 148 12.85 -12.90 -10.83
CA LEU A 148 14.11 -13.66 -10.97
C LEU A 148 15.06 -13.49 -9.77
N THR A 149 14.83 -12.53 -8.89
CA THR A 149 15.62 -12.30 -7.66
C THR A 149 15.01 -12.95 -6.42
N LEU A 150 13.85 -13.58 -6.53
CA LEU A 150 13.21 -14.23 -5.39
C LEU A 150 13.97 -15.51 -5.03
N PRO A 151 14.29 -15.73 -3.73
CA PRO A 151 14.79 -17.01 -3.29
C PRO A 151 13.65 -18.04 -3.42
N LEU A 152 13.89 -19.10 -4.20
CA LEU A 152 13.05 -20.29 -4.25
C LEU A 152 13.42 -21.24 -3.12
#